data_AF-A0A9X2QCN6-F1
#
_entry.id   AF-A0A9X2QCN6-F1
#
_cell.length_a   1.000
_cell.length_b   1.000
_cell.length_c   1.000
_cell.angle_alpha   90.00
_cell.angle_beta   90.00
_cell.angle_gamma   90.00
#
_symmetry.space_group_name_H-M   'P 1'
#
loop_
_entity.id
_entity.type
_entity.pdbx_description
1 polymer ?
#
loop_
_entity_poly.entity_id
_entity_poly.type
_entity_poly.pdbx_seq_one_letter_code
_entity_poly.pdbx_strand_id
1 'polypeptide(L)'
;MKGRSGPFVVTLLVMVCGGPLSLFGQDVPAYLPETIRSDFDAYTQQAPNRAFALGRGGWGSAHGQPSLQNARATALSNCREFAEQCVVIAKNDEIVRPEDPFPDASDRSSAPESATKWSGRTALLLAMVGLAVLMGGTVVAERYPLYLFSTGLSDTLRIRLNYAVVLVGFVYFLCMMPVFSRVAQWDFSTLLAWIVFSAPILPVVLSVLYLQWCGQLTDRFEVN
;
A
#
# COMPACT_ATOMS: atom_id res chain seq x y z
N MET A 1 -9.04 35.16 33.78
CA MET A 1 -10.21 35.63 33.01
C MET A 1 -10.14 35.04 31.61
N LYS A 2 -11.31 34.68 31.11
CA LYS A 2 -11.63 33.94 29.89
C LYS A 2 -11.14 34.68 28.63
N GLY A 3 -10.54 33.97 27.67
CA GLY A 3 -9.98 34.61 26.46
C GLY A 3 -9.75 33.67 25.26
N ARG A 4 -10.78 32.91 24.86
CA ARG A 4 -11.11 32.51 23.48
C ARG A 4 -9.93 32.04 22.58
N SER A 5 -9.64 30.75 22.61
CA SER A 5 -8.86 30.03 21.60
C SER A 5 -9.65 29.93 20.28
N GLY A 6 -9.12 30.55 19.22
CA GLY A 6 -9.65 30.45 17.85
C GLY A 6 -9.39 29.07 17.22
N PRO A 7 -10.23 28.64 16.25
CA PRO A 7 -10.07 27.36 15.58
C PRO A 7 -8.97 27.47 14.53
N PHE A 8 -7.79 26.90 14.79
CA PHE A 8 -6.82 26.64 13.72
C PHE A 8 -7.26 25.39 12.98
N VAL A 9 -7.94 25.67 11.87
CA VAL A 9 -8.24 24.83 10.72
C VAL A 9 -7.06 23.90 10.39
N VAL A 10 -7.20 22.61 10.69
CA VAL A 10 -6.39 21.55 10.07
C VAL A 10 -7.14 21.10 8.81
N THR A 11 -7.01 21.87 7.75
CA THR A 11 -7.36 21.43 6.40
C THR A 11 -6.19 20.59 5.90
N LEU A 12 -6.27 19.27 6.05
CA LEU A 12 -5.43 18.36 5.28
C LEU A 12 -6.24 17.89 4.07
N LEU A 13 -6.19 18.69 3.00
CA LEU A 13 -6.71 18.35 1.67
C LEU A 13 -5.51 18.02 0.77
N VAL A 14 -5.31 16.73 0.49
CA VAL A 14 -4.64 16.20 -0.71
C VAL A 14 -5.40 14.90 -1.01
N MET A 15 -6.47 14.90 -1.80
CA MET A 15 -6.49 14.96 -3.27
C MET A 15 -5.37 14.12 -3.91
N VAL A 16 -5.61 12.81 -3.99
CA VAL A 16 -5.11 11.97 -5.09
C VAL A 16 -6.33 11.29 -5.72
N CYS A 17 -7.15 12.10 -6.39
CA CYS A 17 -7.91 11.63 -7.54
C CYS A 17 -6.91 11.56 -8.69
N GLY A 18 -6.39 10.37 -9.00
CA GLY A 18 -5.34 10.23 -10.00
C GLY A 18 -5.07 8.80 -10.40
N GLY A 19 -5.93 8.24 -11.26
CA GLY A 19 -5.60 7.13 -12.16
C GLY A 19 -6.73 6.10 -12.35
N PRO A 20 -6.90 5.57 -13.57
CA PRO A 20 -7.28 6.30 -14.77
C PRO A 20 -8.69 5.86 -15.23
N LEU A 21 -9.43 6.79 -15.83
CA LEU A 21 -10.55 6.44 -16.69
C LEU A 21 -9.98 5.66 -17.89
N SER A 22 -10.04 4.33 -17.83
CA SER A 22 -9.76 3.44 -18.96
C SER A 22 -10.96 3.49 -19.92
N LEU A 23 -11.09 4.63 -20.59
CA LEU A 23 -11.96 4.81 -21.74
C LEU A 23 -11.14 4.37 -22.96
N PHE A 24 -11.62 3.30 -23.61
CA PHE A 24 -11.17 2.75 -24.90
C PHE A 24 -9.98 1.79 -24.87
N GLY A 25 -10.25 0.53 -25.23
CA GLY A 25 -9.32 -0.41 -25.86
C GLY A 25 -8.08 -0.79 -25.04
N GLN A 26 -8.01 -2.03 -24.58
CA GLN A 26 -6.80 -2.56 -23.99
C GLN A 26 -5.73 -2.72 -25.09
N ASP A 27 -4.79 -1.78 -25.19
CA ASP A 27 -3.70 -1.85 -26.15
C ASP A 27 -2.90 -3.16 -25.97
N VAL A 28 -2.80 -3.94 -27.04
CA VAL A 28 -2.11 -5.24 -27.03
C VAL A 28 -0.66 -5.04 -26.55
N PRO A 29 -0.20 -5.77 -25.51
CA PRO A 29 1.14 -5.59 -24.97
C PRO A 29 2.22 -5.73 -26.05
N ALA A 30 3.11 -4.73 -26.17
CA ALA A 30 4.12 -4.67 -27.23
C ALA A 30 5.14 -5.82 -27.21
N TYR A 31 5.28 -6.53 -26.09
CA TYR A 31 6.16 -7.69 -25.96
C TYR A 31 5.56 -8.99 -26.52
N LEU A 32 4.28 -8.99 -26.91
CA LEU A 32 3.65 -10.16 -27.48
C LEU A 32 4.15 -10.40 -28.92
N PRO A 33 4.58 -11.64 -29.25
CA PRO A 33 4.89 -12.01 -30.62
C PRO A 33 3.69 -11.77 -31.53
N GLU A 34 3.94 -11.39 -32.79
CA GLU A 34 2.90 -11.06 -33.75
C GLU A 34 1.88 -12.19 -33.96
N THR A 35 2.32 -13.44 -33.85
CA THR A 35 1.48 -14.64 -33.91
C THR A 35 0.45 -14.75 -32.77
N ILE A 36 0.69 -14.11 -31.63
CA ILE A 36 -0.17 -14.16 -30.44
C ILE A 36 -1.03 -12.89 -30.33
N ARG A 37 -0.67 -11.82 -31.04
CA ARG A 37 -1.37 -10.53 -30.96
C ARG A 37 -2.82 -10.62 -31.44
N SER A 38 -3.11 -11.38 -32.50
CA SER A 38 -4.47 -11.61 -32.97
C SER A 38 -5.32 -12.39 -31.97
N ASP A 39 -4.74 -13.40 -31.32
CA ASP A 39 -5.42 -14.20 -30.30
C ASP A 39 -5.69 -13.38 -29.02
N PHE A 40 -4.75 -12.51 -28.66
CA PHE A 40 -4.91 -11.58 -27.56
C PHE A 40 -6.00 -10.53 -27.85
N ASP A 41 -6.04 -9.99 -29.06
CA ASP A 41 -7.10 -9.06 -29.48
C ASP A 41 -8.48 -9.74 -29.45
N ALA A 42 -8.59 -10.96 -29.97
CA ALA A 42 -9.80 -11.78 -29.86
C ALA A 42 -10.20 -12.04 -28.41
N TYR A 43 -9.24 -12.20 -27.50
CA TYR A 43 -9.48 -12.32 -26.05
C TYR A 43 -10.10 -11.05 -25.46
N THR A 44 -9.67 -9.85 -25.86
CA THR A 44 -10.20 -8.59 -25.31
C THR A 44 -11.70 -8.41 -25.58
N GLN A 45 -12.19 -9.01 -26.67
CA GLN A 45 -13.59 -8.95 -27.11
C GLN A 45 -14.49 -10.01 -26.43
N GLN A 46 -13.92 -10.93 -25.64
CA GLN A 46 -14.68 -12.01 -25.01
C GLN A 46 -15.48 -11.54 -23.79
N ALA A 47 -16.47 -12.33 -23.39
CA ALA A 47 -17.28 -12.12 -22.19
C ALA A 47 -16.43 -11.94 -20.92
N PRO A 48 -16.92 -11.17 -19.91
CA PRO A 48 -16.21 -10.96 -18.65
C PRO A 48 -15.98 -12.27 -17.88
N ASN A 49 -15.16 -12.21 -16.82
CA ASN A 49 -14.54 -13.38 -16.19
C ASN A 49 -13.65 -14.13 -17.20
N ARG A 50 -12.68 -13.39 -17.71
CA ARG A 50 -11.70 -13.88 -18.69
C ARG A 50 -10.28 -13.68 -18.20
N ALA A 51 -9.37 -14.56 -18.62
CA ALA A 51 -7.94 -14.44 -18.38
C ALA A 51 -7.15 -14.96 -19.58
N PHE A 52 -5.94 -14.41 -19.75
CA PHE A 52 -4.98 -14.81 -20.77
C PHE A 52 -3.65 -15.17 -20.11
N ALA A 53 -3.12 -16.33 -20.46
CA ALA A 53 -1.84 -16.85 -19.98
C ALA A 53 -0.87 -17.06 -21.14
N LEU A 54 0.41 -16.80 -20.89
CA LEU A 54 1.50 -16.91 -21.83
C LEU A 54 2.62 -17.78 -21.26
N GLY A 55 3.17 -18.65 -22.09
CA GLY A 55 4.28 -19.55 -21.79
C GLY A 55 5.43 -19.43 -22.79
N ARG A 56 6.63 -19.91 -22.42
CA ARG A 56 7.75 -20.10 -23.37
C ARG A 56 7.40 -21.25 -24.33
N GLY A 57 6.59 -20.98 -25.35
CA GLY A 57 6.22 -21.96 -26.38
C GLY A 57 4.71 -22.10 -26.64
N GLY A 58 3.86 -21.40 -25.89
CA GLY A 58 2.42 -21.50 -26.06
C GLY A 58 1.65 -20.43 -25.28
N TRP A 59 0.35 -20.39 -25.48
CA TRP A 59 -0.56 -19.51 -24.76
C TRP A 59 -1.85 -20.25 -24.44
N GLY A 60 -2.63 -19.70 -23.52
CA GLY A 60 -3.95 -20.23 -23.19
C GLY A 60 -4.87 -19.12 -22.71
N SER A 61 -6.13 -19.16 -23.13
CA SER A 61 -7.15 -18.21 -22.68
C SER A 61 -8.38 -18.93 -22.15
N ALA A 62 -9.13 -18.25 -21.30
CA ALA A 62 -10.44 -18.68 -20.82
C ALA A 62 -11.34 -17.46 -20.67
N HIS A 63 -12.63 -17.62 -20.95
CA HIS A 63 -13.63 -16.55 -20.89
C HIS A 63 -14.99 -17.11 -20.44
N GLY A 64 -15.90 -16.23 -19.99
CA GLY A 64 -17.25 -16.62 -19.57
C GLY A 64 -17.29 -17.55 -18.36
N GLN A 65 -16.23 -17.57 -17.55
CA GLN A 65 -16.14 -18.49 -16.42
C GLN A 65 -17.01 -18.02 -15.25
N PRO A 66 -17.36 -18.92 -14.30
CA PRO A 66 -18.17 -18.57 -13.14
C PRO A 66 -17.53 -17.49 -12.23
N SER A 67 -16.19 -17.35 -12.29
CA SER A 67 -15.44 -16.33 -11.55
C SER A 67 -14.13 -16.00 -12.27
N LEU A 68 -13.55 -14.84 -11.97
CA LEU A 68 -12.22 -14.45 -12.46
C LEU A 68 -11.13 -15.43 -11.99
N GLN A 69 -11.27 -16.01 -10.80
CA GLN A 69 -10.34 -17.01 -10.28
C GLN A 69 -10.38 -18.30 -11.10
N ASN A 70 -11.58 -18.74 -11.51
CA ASN A 70 -11.74 -19.89 -12.40
C ASN A 70 -11.17 -19.58 -13.80
N ALA A 71 -11.43 -18.39 -14.34
CA ALA A 71 -10.82 -17.94 -15.58
C ALA A 71 -9.29 -18.02 -15.54
N ARG A 72 -8.68 -17.55 -14.45
CA ARG A 72 -7.24 -17.62 -14.25
C ARG A 72 -6.73 -19.07 -14.23
N ALA A 73 -7.38 -19.93 -13.46
CA ALA A 73 -6.98 -21.33 -13.33
C ALA A 73 -7.10 -22.08 -14.67
N THR A 74 -8.20 -21.88 -15.41
CA THR A 74 -8.43 -22.50 -16.71
C THR A 74 -7.47 -21.98 -17.77
N ALA A 75 -7.22 -20.66 -17.84
CA ALA A 75 -6.24 -20.10 -18.78
C ALA A 75 -4.82 -20.66 -18.54
N LEU A 76 -4.42 -20.79 -17.28
CA LEU A 76 -3.15 -21.43 -16.91
C LEU A 76 -3.13 -22.92 -17.27
N SER A 77 -4.23 -23.64 -17.05
CA SER A 77 -4.34 -25.05 -17.43
C SER A 77 -4.18 -25.23 -18.94
N ASN A 78 -4.89 -24.44 -19.74
CA ASN A 78 -4.84 -24.49 -21.21
C ASN A 78 -3.43 -24.14 -21.73
N CYS A 79 -2.77 -23.15 -21.13
CA CYS A 79 -1.40 -22.81 -21.49
C CYS A 79 -0.43 -23.97 -21.18
N ARG A 80 -0.64 -24.67 -20.06
CA ARG A 80 0.21 -25.79 -19.61
C ARG A 80 0.13 -27.03 -20.49
N GLU A 81 -0.86 -27.11 -21.39
CA GLU A 81 -0.89 -28.16 -22.41
C GLU A 81 0.23 -27.99 -23.44
N PHE A 82 0.73 -26.76 -23.62
CA PHE A 82 1.71 -26.41 -24.66
C PHE A 82 3.04 -25.86 -24.10
N ALA A 83 3.07 -25.40 -22.85
CA ALA A 83 4.27 -24.83 -22.22
C ALA A 83 4.36 -25.17 -20.73
N GLU A 84 5.55 -25.55 -20.25
CA GLU A 84 5.74 -25.93 -18.84
C GLU A 84 5.65 -24.73 -17.88
N GLN A 85 6.08 -23.54 -18.33
CA GLN A 85 6.10 -22.31 -17.54
C GLN A 85 5.10 -21.33 -18.13
N CYS A 86 3.95 -21.16 -17.46
CA CYS A 86 2.88 -20.27 -17.88
C CYS A 86 2.59 -19.21 -16.81
N VAL A 87 2.47 -17.97 -17.26
CA VAL A 87 2.12 -16.81 -16.43
C VAL A 87 0.90 -16.10 -16.98
N VAL A 88 0.10 -15.50 -16.09
CA VAL A 88 -1.11 -14.75 -16.49
C VAL A 88 -0.70 -13.32 -16.81
N ILE A 89 -0.98 -12.89 -18.03
CA ILE A 89 -0.61 -11.56 -18.53
C ILE A 89 -1.79 -10.61 -18.68
N ALA A 90 -3.03 -11.14 -18.62
CA ALA A 90 -4.24 -10.31 -18.62
C ALA A 90 -5.39 -10.97 -17.85
N LYS A 91 -6.23 -10.14 -17.25
CA LYS A 91 -7.42 -10.50 -16.47
C LYS A 91 -8.53 -9.48 -16.78
N ASN A 92 -9.63 -9.92 -17.37
CA ASN A 92 -10.67 -9.01 -17.89
C ASN A 92 -10.04 -7.89 -18.72
N ASP A 93 -10.21 -6.63 -18.29
CA ASP A 93 -9.72 -5.41 -18.94
C ASP A 93 -8.35 -4.96 -18.40
N GLU A 94 -7.73 -5.71 -17.48
CA GLU A 94 -6.44 -5.38 -16.85
C GLU A 94 -5.29 -6.18 -17.49
N ILE A 95 -4.23 -5.50 -17.93
CA ILE A 95 -2.96 -6.13 -18.30
C ILE A 95 -2.12 -6.29 -17.04
N VAL A 96 -1.84 -7.52 -16.66
CA VAL A 96 -0.92 -7.83 -15.57
C VAL A 96 0.47 -7.91 -16.17
N ARG A 97 1.37 -6.99 -15.78
CA ARG A 97 2.79 -7.05 -16.15
C ARG A 97 3.54 -7.81 -15.05
N PRO A 98 3.80 -9.12 -15.21
CA PRO A 98 4.70 -9.81 -14.28
C PRO A 98 6.11 -9.19 -14.36
N GLU A 99 6.72 -8.89 -13.21
CA GLU A 99 8.08 -8.30 -13.15
C GLU A 99 9.15 -9.17 -13.82
N ASP A 100 8.94 -10.49 -13.90
CA ASP A 100 9.72 -11.42 -14.71
C ASP A 100 8.82 -12.59 -15.17
N PRO A 101 8.29 -12.59 -16.40
CA PRO A 101 7.36 -13.61 -16.86
C PRO A 101 8.02 -14.99 -17.00
N PHE A 102 9.35 -15.05 -17.14
CA PHE A 102 10.06 -16.30 -17.36
C PHE A 102 11.45 -16.26 -16.73
N PRO A 103 11.57 -16.47 -15.41
CA PRO A 103 12.87 -16.55 -14.76
C PRO A 103 13.66 -17.74 -15.30
N ASP A 104 14.95 -17.54 -15.58
CA ASP A 104 15.81 -18.62 -16.05
C ASP A 104 15.96 -19.68 -14.95
N ALA A 105 16.04 -20.95 -15.36
CA ALA A 105 16.08 -22.08 -14.42
C ALA A 105 17.27 -22.02 -13.43
N SER A 106 18.30 -21.23 -13.73
CA SER A 106 19.45 -20.94 -12.85
C SER A 106 19.13 -20.01 -11.67
N ASP A 107 18.06 -19.23 -11.73
CA ASP A 107 17.66 -18.30 -10.65
C ASP A 107 16.86 -18.96 -9.52
N ARG A 108 16.58 -20.26 -9.60
CA ARG A 108 15.98 -21.03 -8.50
C ARG A 108 16.92 -21.23 -7.30
N SER A 109 18.17 -20.77 -7.38
CA SER A 109 19.16 -20.89 -6.31
C SER A 109 19.62 -19.51 -5.84
N SER A 110 18.78 -18.81 -5.05
CA SER A 110 19.21 -17.91 -3.95
C SER A 110 18.15 -16.88 -3.50
N ALA A 111 16.96 -16.79 -4.09
CA ALA A 111 15.92 -15.93 -3.54
C ALA A 111 15.10 -16.70 -2.47
N PRO A 112 15.07 -16.27 -1.19
CA PRO A 112 14.13 -16.82 -0.24
C PRO A 112 12.72 -16.41 -0.66
N GLU A 113 11.91 -17.40 -1.03
CA GLU A 113 10.48 -17.32 -1.38
C GLU A 113 9.58 -16.89 -0.18
N SER A 114 10.09 -16.05 0.73
CA SER A 114 9.48 -15.74 2.03
C SER A 114 9.62 -14.29 2.50
N ALA A 115 10.13 -13.37 1.68
CA ALA A 115 10.10 -11.93 1.99
C ALA A 115 8.85 -11.29 1.36
N THR A 116 7.61 -11.56 1.77
CA THR A 116 6.95 -10.78 2.86
C THR A 116 5.48 -11.22 2.98
N LYS A 117 5.20 -12.51 3.17
CA LYS A 117 3.84 -12.91 3.57
C LYS A 117 3.73 -12.92 5.09
N TRP A 118 3.58 -11.73 5.67
CA TRP A 118 3.40 -11.58 7.11
C TRP A 118 2.21 -12.43 7.58
N SER A 119 2.47 -13.38 8.48
CA SER A 119 1.39 -14.17 9.06
C SER A 119 0.43 -13.24 9.80
N GLY A 120 -0.88 -13.54 9.80
CA GLY A 120 -1.87 -12.70 10.48
C GLY A 120 -1.55 -12.51 11.98
N ARG A 121 -0.97 -13.54 12.61
CA ARG A 121 -0.51 -13.50 14.00
C ARG A 121 0.67 -12.56 14.18
N THR A 122 1.65 -12.59 13.27
CA THR A 122 2.82 -11.70 13.31
C THR A 122 2.40 -10.24 13.11
N ALA A 123 1.50 -9.97 12.16
CA ALA A 123 0.97 -8.63 11.94
C ALA A 123 0.23 -8.09 13.17
N LEU A 124 -0.60 -8.92 13.81
CA LEU A 124 -1.30 -8.56 15.04
C LEU A 124 -0.33 -8.27 16.19
N LEU A 125 0.67 -9.14 16.41
CA LEU A 125 1.67 -8.94 17.46
C LEU A 125 2.47 -7.67 17.25
N LEU A 126 2.92 -7.40 16.03
CA LEU A 126 3.64 -6.17 15.71
C LEU A 126 2.76 -4.93 15.87
N ALA A 127 1.49 -4.98 15.48
CA ALA A 127 0.54 -3.88 15.72
C ALA A 127 0.36 -3.60 17.22
N MET A 128 0.22 -4.64 18.04
CA MET A 128 0.10 -4.51 19.50
C MET A 128 1.38 -3.92 20.12
N VAL A 129 2.56 -4.38 19.68
CA VAL A 129 3.85 -3.83 20.09
C VAL A 129 3.95 -2.36 19.67
N GLY A 130 3.58 -2.03 18.43
CA GLY A 130 3.54 -0.66 17.94
C GLY A 130 2.67 0.23 18.83
N LEU A 131 1.45 -0.20 19.16
CA LEU A 131 0.56 0.54 20.05
C LEU A 131 1.16 0.75 21.44
N ALA A 132 1.80 -0.27 22.02
CA ALA A 132 2.48 -0.15 23.30
C ALA A 132 3.66 0.84 23.24
N VAL A 133 4.45 0.80 22.17
CA VAL A 133 5.54 1.75 21.92
C VAL A 133 5.00 3.17 21.74
N LEU A 134 3.90 3.35 21.02
CA LEU A 134 3.27 4.65 20.82
C LEU A 134 2.78 5.22 22.15
N MET A 135 2.04 4.45 22.94
CA MET A 135 1.54 4.90 24.25
C MET A 135 2.69 5.20 25.22
N GLY A 136 3.63 4.25 25.40
CA GLY A 136 4.76 4.45 26.30
C GLY A 136 5.68 5.58 25.84
N GLY A 137 5.96 5.65 24.54
CA GLY A 137 6.76 6.71 23.94
C GLY A 137 6.12 8.09 24.06
N THR A 138 4.80 8.19 23.97
CA THR A 138 4.07 9.45 24.19
C THR A 138 4.21 9.93 25.63
N VAL A 139 4.09 9.04 26.61
CA VAL A 139 4.30 9.38 28.03
C VAL A 139 5.74 9.80 28.31
N VAL A 140 6.72 9.13 27.69
CA VAL A 140 8.13 9.52 27.78
C VAL A 140 8.36 10.89 27.11
N ALA A 141 7.78 11.13 25.94
CA ALA A 141 7.87 12.38 25.21
C ALA A 141 7.26 13.57 25.96
N GLU A 142 6.22 13.33 26.75
CA GLU A 142 5.65 14.32 27.66
C GLU A 142 6.61 14.67 28.79
N ARG A 143 7.25 13.66 29.40
CA ARG A 143 8.12 13.86 30.58
C ARG A 143 9.52 14.35 30.22
N TYR A 144 10.01 13.98 29.04
CA TYR A 144 11.34 14.29 28.54
C TYR A 144 11.26 14.76 27.08
N PRO A 145 10.75 15.99 26.84
CA PRO A 145 10.59 16.50 25.49
C PRO A 145 11.95 16.73 24.82
N LEU A 146 12.06 16.32 23.55
CA LEU A 146 13.28 16.46 22.74
C LEU A 146 13.08 17.56 21.70
N TYR A 147 13.42 18.79 22.07
CA TYR A 147 13.39 19.93 21.15
C TYR A 147 14.71 20.04 20.39
N LEU A 148 14.79 19.44 19.19
CA LEU A 148 15.93 19.60 18.30
C LEU A 148 15.83 20.91 17.51
N PHE A 149 16.95 21.29 16.86
CA PHE A 149 17.20 22.58 16.21
C PHE A 149 16.02 23.11 15.38
N SER A 150 15.93 24.45 15.34
CA SER A 150 15.05 25.20 14.43
C SER A 150 15.17 24.60 13.03
N THR A 151 14.15 23.85 12.60
CA THR A 151 13.94 23.63 11.18
C THR A 151 13.68 25.02 10.64
N GLY A 152 14.57 25.56 9.80
CA GLY A 152 14.47 26.89 9.20
C GLY A 152 13.26 27.08 8.27
N LEU A 153 12.11 26.50 8.61
CA LEU A 153 10.83 26.61 7.94
C LEU A 153 10.25 28.03 8.03
N SER A 154 10.76 28.90 8.91
CA SER A 154 10.38 30.31 8.95
C SER A 154 11.16 31.10 10.03
N ASP A 155 11.77 32.23 9.66
CA ASP A 155 12.32 33.23 10.60
C ASP A 155 11.22 33.88 11.48
N THR A 156 9.96 33.71 11.10
CA THR A 156 8.76 34.26 11.76
C THR A 156 8.12 33.30 12.77
N LEU A 157 8.35 31.99 12.68
CA LEU A 157 7.80 30.96 13.57
C LEU A 157 8.91 30.38 14.45
N ARG A 158 9.17 31.05 15.58
CA ARG A 158 10.10 30.63 16.64
C ARG A 158 9.56 29.45 17.46
N ILE A 159 9.25 28.34 16.78
CA ILE A 159 8.63 27.17 17.39
C ILE A 159 9.55 25.95 17.21
N ARG A 160 9.86 25.24 18.30
CA ARG A 160 10.54 23.94 18.26
C ARG A 160 9.52 22.83 18.45
N LEU A 161 9.56 21.84 17.58
CA LEU A 161 8.73 20.63 17.70
C LEU A 161 9.40 19.64 18.67
N ASN A 162 8.61 18.91 19.45
CA ASN A 162 9.09 17.77 20.20
C ASN A 162 9.34 16.58 19.26
N TYR A 163 10.60 16.34 18.91
CA TYR A 163 11.00 15.28 17.98
C TYR A 163 10.84 13.87 18.54
N ALA A 164 10.65 13.73 19.85
CA ALA A 164 10.30 12.43 20.42
C ALA A 164 9.01 11.88 19.79
N VAL A 165 8.06 12.76 19.44
CA VAL A 165 6.80 12.40 18.75
C VAL A 165 7.06 11.82 17.38
N VAL A 166 7.99 12.42 16.63
CA VAL A 166 8.35 11.97 15.28
C VAL A 166 9.01 10.59 15.35
N LEU A 167 9.94 10.40 16.28
CA LEU A 167 10.64 9.14 16.46
C LEU A 167 9.70 8.01 16.90
N VAL A 168 8.84 8.27 17.89
CA VAL A 168 7.85 7.31 18.37
C VAL A 168 6.83 6.98 17.28
N GLY A 169 6.36 7.98 16.54
CA GLY A 169 5.45 7.81 15.40
C GLY A 169 6.08 6.99 14.27
N PHE A 170 7.37 7.18 13.99
CA PHE A 170 8.10 6.41 12.99
C PHE A 170 8.24 4.93 13.38
N VAL A 171 8.61 4.63 14.63
CA VAL A 171 8.68 3.24 15.12
C VAL A 171 7.29 2.58 15.07
N TYR A 172 6.25 3.30 15.49
CA TYR A 172 4.87 2.83 15.38
C TYR A 172 4.47 2.51 13.93
N PHE A 173 4.82 3.38 12.98
CA PHE A 173 4.54 3.18 11.56
C PHE A 173 5.22 1.91 11.03
N LEU A 174 6.49 1.67 11.38
CA LEU A 174 7.21 0.44 11.02
C LEU A 174 6.52 -0.81 11.59
N CYS A 175 6.04 -0.76 12.84
CA CYS A 175 5.27 -1.84 13.43
C CYS A 175 3.93 -2.10 12.71
N MET A 176 3.34 -1.07 12.10
CA MET A 176 2.08 -1.17 11.36
C MET A 176 2.22 -1.57 9.89
N MET A 177 3.44 -1.57 9.32
CA MET A 177 3.70 -1.97 7.92
C MET A 177 3.06 -3.32 7.52
N PRO A 178 3.12 -4.39 8.34
CA PRO A 178 2.47 -5.66 8.01
C PRO A 178 0.95 -5.56 7.89
N VAL A 179 0.33 -4.68 8.69
CA VAL A 179 -1.12 -4.44 8.66
C VAL A 179 -1.49 -3.73 7.37
N PHE A 180 -0.77 -2.65 7.01
CA PHE A 180 -0.99 -1.95 5.75
C PHE A 180 -0.80 -2.86 4.54
N SER A 181 0.28 -3.65 4.50
CA SER A 181 0.53 -4.62 3.43
C SER A 181 -0.62 -5.62 3.27
N ARG A 182 -1.24 -6.04 4.38
CA ARG A 182 -2.37 -6.98 4.36
C ARG A 182 -3.68 -6.33 3.92
N VAL A 183 -3.96 -5.12 4.40
CA VAL A 183 -5.19 -4.38 4.05
C VAL A 183 -5.12 -3.86 2.61
N ALA A 184 -3.94 -3.55 2.10
CA ALA A 184 -3.73 -3.18 0.70
C ALA A 184 -4.14 -4.28 -0.30
N GLN A 185 -4.21 -5.53 0.15
CA GLN A 185 -4.69 -6.66 -0.66
C GLN A 185 -6.23 -6.80 -0.65
N TRP A 186 -6.94 -5.99 0.14
CA TRP A 186 -8.40 -6.03 0.22
C TRP A 186 -9.02 -5.20 -0.91
N ASP A 187 -10.28 -5.48 -1.19
CA ASP A 187 -11.08 -4.67 -2.10
C ASP A 187 -11.58 -3.39 -1.39
N PHE A 188 -11.10 -2.23 -1.84
CA PHE A 188 -11.45 -0.90 -1.34
C PHE A 188 -12.80 -0.40 -1.86
N SER A 189 -13.58 -1.24 -2.53
CA SER A 189 -14.98 -0.95 -2.87
C SER A 189 -15.88 -0.79 -1.63
N THR A 190 -15.46 -1.33 -0.48
CA THR A 190 -16.23 -1.28 0.77
C THR A 190 -15.71 -0.23 1.75
N LEU A 191 -16.63 0.48 2.41
CA LEU A 191 -16.31 1.47 3.46
C LEU A 191 -15.52 0.84 4.63
N LEU A 192 -15.75 -0.45 4.90
CA LEU A 192 -15.05 -1.20 5.94
C LEU A 192 -13.54 -1.29 5.65
N ALA A 193 -13.13 -1.54 4.40
CA ALA A 193 -11.71 -1.61 4.02
C ALA A 193 -11.00 -0.27 4.26
N TRP A 194 -11.65 0.84 3.93
CA TRP A 194 -11.16 2.19 4.21
C TRP A 194 -11.02 2.49 5.70
N ILE A 195 -12.01 2.08 6.51
CA ILE A 195 -11.95 2.23 7.96
C ILE A 195 -10.77 1.45 8.53
N VAL A 196 -10.60 0.18 8.14
CA VAL A 196 -9.52 -0.68 8.65
C VAL A 196 -8.15 -0.17 8.20
N PHE A 197 -8.03 0.33 6.98
CA PHE A 197 -6.79 0.96 6.48
C PHE A 197 -6.43 2.22 7.26
N SER A 198 -7.43 3.01 7.65
CA SER A 198 -7.24 4.28 8.34
C SER A 198 -7.12 4.14 9.86
N ALA A 199 -7.58 3.02 10.44
CA ALA A 199 -7.58 2.79 11.88
C ALA A 199 -6.20 3.00 12.56
N PRO A 200 -5.06 2.60 11.96
CA PRO A 200 -3.73 2.90 12.50
C PRO A 200 -3.39 4.38 12.64
N ILE A 201 -4.08 5.29 11.94
CA ILE A 201 -3.81 6.74 11.97
C ILE A 201 -4.35 7.36 13.27
N LEU A 202 -5.48 6.85 13.76
CA LEU A 202 -6.17 7.43 14.91
C LEU A 202 -5.29 7.50 16.18
N PRO A 203 -4.55 6.46 16.58
CA PRO A 203 -3.63 6.53 17.72
C PRO A 203 -2.56 7.61 17.57
N VAL A 204 -2.03 7.82 16.36
CA VAL A 204 -1.02 8.86 16.10
C VAL A 204 -1.63 10.24 16.32
N VAL A 205 -2.81 10.50 15.75
CA VAL A 205 -3.52 11.77 15.95
C VAL A 205 -3.81 12.02 17.43
N LEU A 206 -4.28 11.01 18.15
CA LEU A 206 -4.53 11.11 19.60
C LEU A 206 -3.26 11.42 20.39
N SER A 207 -2.11 10.83 20.03
CA SER A 207 -0.83 11.12 20.70
C SER A 207 -0.38 12.58 20.50
N VAL A 208 -0.55 13.11 19.28
CA VAL A 208 -0.22 14.51 18.96
C VAL A 208 -1.14 15.47 19.71
N LEU A 209 -2.45 15.19 19.71
CA LEU A 209 -3.44 15.99 20.43
C LEU A 209 -3.20 15.97 21.95
N TYR A 210 -2.83 14.82 22.50
CA TYR A 210 -2.47 14.68 23.92
C TYR A 210 -1.28 15.56 24.28
N LEU A 211 -0.18 15.49 23.51
CA LEU A 211 1.00 16.31 23.79
C LEU A 211 0.76 17.80 23.54
N GLN A 212 -0.10 18.15 22.58
CA GLN A 212 -0.54 19.53 22.39
C GLN A 212 -1.32 20.02 23.61
N TRP A 213 -2.21 19.20 24.14
CA TRP A 213 -3.02 19.52 25.32
C TRP A 213 -2.15 19.68 26.58
N CYS A 214 -1.13 18.84 26.76
CA CYS A 214 -0.13 18.97 27.83
C CYS A 214 0.85 20.14 27.61
N GLY A 215 0.80 20.83 26.46
CA GLY A 215 1.72 21.92 26.13
C GLY A 215 3.14 21.46 25.83
N GLN A 216 3.35 20.17 25.55
CA GLN A 216 4.67 19.56 25.31
C GLN A 216 4.95 19.28 23.84
N LEU A 217 4.00 19.50 22.93
CA LEU A 217 4.21 19.29 21.50
C LEU A 217 5.17 20.32 20.90
N THR A 218 5.07 21.59 21.34
CA THR A 218 5.86 22.68 20.82
C THR A 218 6.36 23.60 21.93
N ASP A 219 7.57 24.14 21.74
CA ASP A 219 8.16 25.15 22.63
C ASP A 219 8.45 26.45 21.87
N ARG A 220 8.20 27.60 22.51
CA ARG A 220 8.52 28.92 21.97
C ARG A 220 9.79 29.42 22.61
N PHE A 221 10.77 29.81 21.79
CA PHE A 221 12.05 30.32 22.29
C PHE A 221 12.29 31.77 21.85
N GLU A 222 12.87 32.56 22.75
CA GLU A 222 13.39 33.89 22.47
C GLU A 222 14.91 33.78 22.26
N VAL A 223 15.41 34.36 21.17
CA VAL A 223 16.85 34.52 20.94
C VAL A 223 17.21 35.89 21.50
N ASN A 224 18.00 35.92 22.57
CA ASN A 224 18.67 37.14 23.04
C ASN A 224 19.76 37.56 22.06
#